data_AF-E5A2X5-F1
#
_entry.id   AF-E5A2X5-F1
#
_cell.length_a   1.000
_cell.length_b   1.000
_cell.length_c   1.000
_cell.angle_alpha   90.00
_cell.angle_beta   90.00
_cell.angle_gamma   90.00
#
_symmetry.space_group_name_H-M   'P 1'
#
loop_
_entity.id
_entity.type
_entity.pdbx_description
1 polymer ?
#
loop_
_entity_poly.entity_id
_entity_poly.type
_entity_poly.pdbx_seq_one_letter_code
_entity_poly.pdbx_strand_id
1 'polypeptide(L)'
;MSRNPNAQIVNLSSAASALAFYSTALQAQFRAVETVSDIDTLASSYLEAVRGGDKSQEESGWGTGPRSYSVSKACVNALTVVLARLYPGVCVNCCCPGWMDTDMGRQGPLPGDPAKTVEEGARIPVRFAVGDLSAGNDEDGGVGREGEG
;
A
#
# COMPACT_ATOMS: atom_id res chain seq x y z
N MET A 1 0.68 15.00 -27.33
CA MET A 1 1.57 14.59 -26.22
C MET A 1 1.82 13.10 -26.33
N SER A 2 3.07 12.71 -26.57
CA SER A 2 3.48 11.29 -26.64
C SER A 2 3.21 10.64 -25.27
N ARG A 3 2.26 9.71 -25.19
CA ARG A 3 2.06 8.88 -23.99
C ARG A 3 3.11 7.77 -24.04
N ASN A 4 3.90 7.65 -22.97
CA ASN A 4 4.87 6.57 -22.84
C ASN A 4 4.11 5.23 -22.80
N PRO A 5 4.27 4.33 -23.79
CA PRO A 5 3.42 3.14 -23.93
C PRO A 5 3.55 2.14 -22.78
N ASN A 6 4.56 2.29 -21.92
CA ASN A 6 4.84 1.44 -20.77
C ASN A 6 4.86 2.22 -19.45
N ALA A 7 4.02 3.25 -19.29
CA ALA A 7 3.97 4.01 -18.03
C ALA A 7 3.54 3.10 -16.87
N GLN A 8 4.40 2.99 -15.85
CA GLN A 8 4.19 2.21 -14.63
C GLN A 8 4.19 3.14 -13.41
N ILE A 9 3.24 2.95 -12.49
CA ILE A 9 3.24 3.55 -11.16
C ILE A 9 3.15 2.43 -10.14
N VAL A 10 4.10 2.41 -9.21
CA VAL A 10 4.16 1.42 -8.13
C VAL A 10 4.08 2.12 -6.79
N ASN A 11 2.98 1.89 -6.08
CA ASN A 11 2.76 2.43 -4.75
C ASN A 11 3.19 1.41 -3.68
N LEU A 12 4.10 1.79 -2.79
CA LEU A 12 4.50 0.96 -1.67
C LEU A 12 3.45 1.00 -0.56
N SER A 13 2.73 -0.11 -0.40
CA SER A 13 1.75 -0.34 0.64
C SER A 13 2.27 -1.31 1.72
N SER A 14 1.37 -1.90 2.50
CA SER A 14 1.71 -2.84 3.57
C SER A 14 0.58 -3.84 3.76
N ALA A 15 0.88 -5.08 4.17
CA ALA A 15 -0.13 -6.03 4.61
C ALA A 15 -0.97 -5.50 5.80
N ALA A 16 -0.42 -4.55 6.58
CA ALA A 16 -1.13 -3.89 7.67
C ALA A 16 -2.28 -2.97 7.20
N SER A 17 -2.45 -2.74 5.89
CA SER A 17 -3.55 -1.96 5.33
C SER A 17 -4.86 -2.74 5.17
N ALA A 18 -4.93 -3.98 5.67
CA ALA A 18 -6.11 -4.82 5.52
C ALA A 18 -7.33 -4.17 6.18
N LEU A 19 -8.43 -4.03 5.43
CA LEU A 19 -9.65 -3.39 5.91
C LEU A 19 -10.40 -4.20 6.98
N ALA A 20 -9.97 -5.45 7.25
CA ALA A 20 -10.59 -6.36 8.21
C ALA A 20 -10.60 -5.80 9.65
N PHE A 21 -9.72 -4.84 9.96
CA PHE A 21 -9.65 -4.19 11.27
C PHE A 21 -10.62 -3.02 11.43
N TYR A 22 -11.32 -2.62 10.37
CA TYR A 22 -12.27 -1.51 10.38
C TYR A 22 -13.72 -2.02 10.41
N SER A 23 -14.63 -1.16 10.87
CA SER A 23 -16.07 -1.41 10.82
C SER A 23 -16.56 -1.69 9.39
N THR A 24 -17.61 -2.49 9.26
CA THR A 24 -18.20 -2.84 7.94
C THR A 24 -18.59 -1.59 7.14
N ALA A 25 -19.03 -0.53 7.81
CA ALA A 25 -19.34 0.76 7.19
C ALA A 25 -18.08 1.41 6.57
N LEU A 26 -16.96 1.50 7.30
CA LEU A 26 -15.72 2.04 6.76
C LEU A 26 -15.16 1.17 5.63
N GLN A 27 -15.26 -0.15 5.75
CA GLN A 27 -14.87 -1.05 4.65
C GLN A 27 -15.66 -0.77 3.38
N ALA A 28 -16.96 -0.52 3.51
CA ALA A 28 -17.81 -0.15 2.37
C ALA A 28 -17.41 1.21 1.79
N GLN A 29 -17.13 2.20 2.63
CA GLN A 29 -16.67 3.52 2.18
C GLN A 29 -15.35 3.43 1.40
N PHE A 30 -14.34 2.71 1.91
CA PHE A 30 -13.07 2.50 1.19
C PHE A 30 -13.26 1.83 -0.17
N ARG A 31 -14.20 0.87 -0.27
CA ARG A 31 -14.50 0.18 -1.54
C ARG A 31 -15.29 1.06 -2.52
N ALA A 32 -16.02 2.04 -2.01
CA ALA A 32 -16.85 2.96 -2.79
C ALA A 32 -16.12 4.23 -3.24
N VAL A 33 -14.83 4.41 -2.89
CA VAL A 33 -14.02 5.55 -3.34
C VAL A 33 -13.95 5.60 -4.86
N GLU A 34 -14.18 6.78 -5.43
CA GLU A 34 -14.08 7.05 -6.87
C GLU A 34 -13.04 8.12 -7.19
N THR A 35 -12.83 9.07 -6.27
CA THR A 35 -11.98 10.24 -6.47
C THR A 35 -10.94 10.39 -5.37
N VAL A 36 -9.92 11.22 -5.63
CA VAL A 36 -8.93 11.60 -4.60
C VAL A 36 -9.61 12.35 -3.44
N SER A 37 -10.64 13.13 -3.72
CA SER A 37 -11.39 13.85 -2.69
C SER A 37 -12.13 12.92 -1.72
N ASP A 38 -12.57 11.74 -2.18
CA ASP A 38 -13.20 10.75 -1.29
C ASP A 38 -12.17 10.17 -0.31
N ILE A 39 -10.93 9.99 -0.78
CA ILE A 39 -9.80 9.54 0.05
C ILE A 39 -9.45 10.62 1.07
N ASP A 40 -9.41 11.89 0.66
CA ASP A 40 -9.16 13.02 1.57
C ASP A 40 -10.24 13.13 2.65
N THR A 41 -11.50 12.84 2.29
CA THR A 41 -12.62 12.79 3.23
C THR A 41 -12.42 11.67 4.26
N LEU A 42 -12.04 10.47 3.81
CA LEU A 42 -11.72 9.35 4.70
C LEU A 42 -10.55 9.68 5.62
N ALA A 43 -9.45 10.21 5.08
CA ALA A 43 -8.28 10.61 5.86
C ALA A 43 -8.63 11.68 6.90
N SER A 44 -9.41 12.69 6.52
CA SER A 44 -9.87 13.75 7.43
C SER A 44 -10.74 13.20 8.54
N SER A 45 -11.67 12.29 8.24
CA SER A 45 -12.52 11.66 9.26
C SER A 45 -11.71 10.80 10.25
N TYR A 46 -10.64 10.16 9.80
CA TYR A 46 -9.70 9.49 10.70
C TYR A 46 -8.95 10.49 11.60
N LEU A 47 -8.45 11.60 11.04
CA LEU A 47 -7.75 12.62 11.83
C LEU A 47 -8.65 13.23 12.91
N GLU A 48 -9.91 13.48 12.60
CA GLU A 48 -10.88 13.95 13.60
C GLU A 48 -11.12 12.90 14.69
N ALA A 49 -11.24 11.61 14.33
CA ALA A 49 -11.38 10.54 15.31
C ALA A 49 -10.15 10.42 16.23
N VAL A 50 -8.94 10.61 15.69
CA VAL A 50 -7.69 10.62 16.48
C VAL A 50 -7.62 11.83 17.40
N ARG A 51 -8.09 13.01 16.97
CA ARG A 51 -8.17 14.21 17.83
C ARG A 51 -9.10 14.01 19.02
N GLY A 52 -10.12 13.17 18.87
CA GLY A 52 -11.01 12.74 19.96
C GLY A 52 -10.40 11.69 20.91
N GLY A 53 -9.20 11.19 20.64
CA GLY A 53 -8.50 10.17 21.42
C GLY A 53 -8.93 8.73 21.09
N ASP A 54 -8.27 7.76 21.74
CA ASP A 54 -8.39 6.33 21.42
C ASP A 54 -9.84 5.81 21.43
N LYS A 55 -10.64 6.25 22.41
CA LYS A 55 -12.05 5.87 22.51
C LYS A 55 -12.87 6.38 21.32
N SER A 56 -12.63 7.62 20.89
CA SER A 56 -13.31 8.19 19.72
C SER A 56 -12.92 7.47 18.43
N GLN A 57 -11.64 7.07 18.30
CA GLN A 57 -11.17 6.26 17.19
C GLN A 57 -11.90 4.91 17.10
N GLU A 58 -12.00 4.21 18.22
CA GLU A 58 -12.68 2.91 18.30
C GLU A 58 -14.18 3.03 18.01
N GLU A 59 -14.86 3.98 18.65
CA GLU A 59 -16.30 4.22 18.45
C GLU A 59 -16.64 4.65 17.01
N SER A 60 -15.72 5.34 16.34
CA SER A 60 -15.83 5.70 14.92
C SER A 60 -15.56 4.52 13.97
N GLY A 61 -15.18 3.35 14.51
CA GLY A 61 -15.01 2.12 13.76
C GLY A 61 -13.63 1.93 13.12
N TRP A 62 -12.65 2.78 13.43
CA TRP A 62 -11.28 2.68 12.89
C TRP A 62 -10.44 1.57 13.55
N GLY A 63 -11.01 0.90 14.55
CA GLY A 63 -10.38 -0.17 15.31
C GLY A 63 -9.61 0.33 16.53
N THR A 64 -9.13 -0.63 17.32
CA THR A 64 -8.41 -0.38 18.58
C THR A 64 -6.92 -0.11 18.36
N GLY A 65 -6.32 0.69 19.25
CA GLY A 65 -4.88 0.99 19.29
C GLY A 65 -4.41 1.94 18.18
N PRO A 66 -3.09 2.21 18.07
CA PRO A 66 -2.57 3.13 17.05
C PRO A 66 -2.75 2.54 15.64
N ARG A 67 -3.55 3.22 14.79
CA ARG A 67 -3.90 2.76 13.43
C ARG A 67 -3.40 3.65 12.30
N SER A 68 -2.67 4.72 12.60
CA SER A 68 -2.35 5.76 11.61
C SER A 68 -1.54 5.21 10.43
N TYR A 69 -0.60 4.30 10.68
CA TYR A 69 0.12 3.60 9.62
C TYR A 69 -0.81 2.75 8.74
N SER A 70 -1.63 1.89 9.34
CA SER A 70 -2.62 1.07 8.63
C SER A 70 -3.59 1.90 7.79
N VAL A 71 -4.10 2.99 8.34
CA VAL A 71 -5.04 3.89 7.66
C VAL A 71 -4.35 4.59 6.48
N SER A 72 -3.14 5.14 6.68
CA SER A 72 -2.39 5.77 5.59
C SER A 72 -2.13 4.80 4.42
N LYS A 73 -1.75 3.54 4.72
CA LYS A 73 -1.54 2.51 3.68
C LYS A 73 -2.84 2.04 3.03
N ALA A 74 -3.97 2.04 3.75
CA ALA A 74 -5.29 1.80 3.17
C ALA A 74 -5.68 2.92 2.19
N CYS A 75 -5.39 4.19 2.52
CA CYS A 75 -5.57 5.32 1.60
C CYS A 75 -4.69 5.20 0.35
N VAL A 76 -3.45 4.71 0.49
CA VAL A 76 -2.57 4.43 -0.67
C VAL A 76 -3.17 3.35 -1.59
N ASN A 77 -3.80 2.30 -1.03
CA ASN A 77 -4.50 1.30 -1.84
C ASN A 77 -5.70 1.90 -2.58
N ALA A 78 -6.50 2.72 -1.90
CA ALA A 78 -7.62 3.42 -2.52
C ALA A 78 -7.14 4.35 -3.65
N LEU A 79 -6.06 5.10 -3.42
CA LEU A 79 -5.43 5.97 -4.42
C LEU A 79 -4.97 5.17 -5.64
N THR A 80 -4.39 3.99 -5.44
CA THR A 80 -3.96 3.09 -6.52
C THR A 80 -5.15 2.74 -7.43
N VAL A 81 -6.30 2.39 -6.85
CA VAL A 81 -7.52 2.07 -7.60
C VAL A 81 -8.07 3.29 -8.34
N VAL A 82 -8.09 4.46 -7.72
CA VAL A 82 -8.55 5.71 -8.35
C VAL A 82 -7.65 6.07 -9.53
N LEU A 83 -6.33 6.05 -9.36
CA LEU A 83 -5.37 6.37 -10.41
C LEU A 83 -5.46 5.39 -11.59
N ALA A 84 -5.62 4.08 -11.32
CA ALA A 84 -5.80 3.07 -12.37
C ALA A 84 -7.05 3.35 -13.23
N ARG A 85 -8.13 3.85 -12.63
CA ARG A 85 -9.37 4.24 -13.35
C ARG A 85 -9.20 5.53 -14.13
N LEU A 86 -8.54 6.54 -13.55
CA LEU A 86 -8.33 7.85 -14.17
C LEU A 86 -7.36 7.79 -15.36
N TYR A 87 -6.39 6.87 -15.31
CA TYR A 87 -5.33 6.77 -16.30
C TYR A 87 -5.28 5.34 -16.90
N PRO A 88 -6.25 4.93 -17.72
CA PRO A 88 -6.32 3.57 -18.27
C PRO A 88 -5.14 3.17 -19.18
N GLY A 89 -4.28 4.13 -19.56
CA GLY A 89 -3.03 3.88 -20.30
C GLY A 89 -1.79 3.81 -19.41
N VAL A 90 -1.95 3.83 -18.08
CA VAL A 90 -0.87 3.72 -17.09
C VAL A 90 -1.19 2.50 -16.24
N CYS A 91 -0.22 1.61 -16.09
CA CYS A 91 -0.36 0.48 -15.19
C CYS A 91 -0.04 0.95 -13.77
N VAL A 92 -1.05 0.98 -12.90
CA VAL A 92 -0.93 1.49 -11.53
C VAL A 92 -1.19 0.35 -10.56
N ASN A 93 -0.17 -0.03 -9.80
CA ASN A 93 -0.23 -1.14 -8.85
C ASN A 93 0.25 -0.69 -7.47
N CYS A 94 -0.12 -1.47 -6.44
CA CYS A 94 0.45 -1.36 -5.12
C CYS A 94 0.96 -2.71 -4.64
N CYS A 95 2.05 -2.72 -3.88
CA CYS A 95 2.61 -3.94 -3.30
C CYS A 95 3.02 -3.75 -1.85
N CYS A 96 3.08 -4.87 -1.11
CA CYS A 96 3.75 -4.91 0.18
C CYS A 96 5.16 -5.50 -0.03
N PRO A 97 6.24 -4.77 0.28
CA PRO A 97 7.61 -5.28 0.17
C PRO A 97 7.96 -6.31 1.26
N GLY A 98 7.10 -6.49 2.27
CA GLY A 98 7.36 -7.31 3.44
C GLY A 98 8.00 -6.53 4.59
N TRP A 99 8.32 -7.24 5.67
CA TRP A 99 9.00 -6.66 6.84
C TRP A 99 10.52 -6.73 6.63
N MET A 100 11.10 -5.60 6.25
CA MET A 100 12.49 -5.48 5.85
C MET A 100 13.38 -4.90 6.95
N ASP A 101 14.64 -5.31 6.94
CA ASP A 101 15.69 -4.81 7.81
C ASP A 101 16.10 -3.39 7.42
N THR A 102 15.34 -2.43 7.93
CA THR A 102 15.48 -0.99 7.71
C THR A 102 15.30 -0.27 9.03
N ASP A 103 15.71 1.00 9.12
CA ASP A 103 15.48 1.81 10.32
C ASP A 103 14.00 1.83 10.74
N MET A 104 13.08 1.89 9.76
CA MET A 104 11.63 1.82 10.01
C MET A 104 11.18 0.42 10.43
N GLY A 105 11.73 -0.63 9.81
CA GLY A 105 11.40 -2.03 10.13
C GLY A 105 11.81 -2.42 11.55
N ARG A 106 12.98 -1.96 12.01
CA ARG A 106 13.51 -2.19 13.36
C ARG A 106 12.73 -1.43 14.45
N GLN A 107 12.06 -0.34 14.09
CA GLN A 107 11.16 0.41 14.99
C GLN A 107 9.72 -0.11 14.95
N GLY A 108 9.43 -1.10 14.10
CA GLY A 108 8.10 -1.66 13.93
C GLY A 108 7.60 -2.37 15.18
N PRO A 109 6.27 -2.53 15.33
CA PRO A 109 5.67 -3.15 16.51
C PRO A 109 5.78 -4.68 16.52
N LEU A 110 6.37 -5.29 15.49
CA LEU A 110 6.48 -6.74 15.36
C LEU A 110 7.64 -7.26 16.23
N PRO A 111 7.44 -8.35 17.00
CA PRO A 111 8.51 -8.94 17.78
C PRO A 111 9.53 -9.65 16.88
N GLY A 112 10.81 -9.55 17.24
CA GLY A 112 11.92 -10.20 16.54
C GLY A 112 12.64 -9.28 15.56
N ASP A 113 13.50 -9.88 14.73
CA ASP A 113 14.23 -9.18 13.69
C ASP A 113 13.45 -9.20 12.36
N PRO A 114 13.56 -8.15 11.52
CA PRO A 114 12.94 -8.14 10.22
C PRO A 114 13.37 -9.34 9.37
N ALA A 115 12.38 -9.98 8.74
CA ALA A 115 12.58 -11.26 8.06
C ALA A 115 13.19 -11.16 6.65
N LYS A 116 13.30 -9.94 6.09
CA LYS A 116 13.85 -9.69 4.75
C LYS A 116 14.96 -8.65 4.80
N THR A 117 15.95 -8.81 3.94
CA THR A 117 16.91 -7.75 3.60
C THR A 117 16.25 -6.65 2.76
N VAL A 118 16.93 -5.51 2.60
CA VAL A 118 16.47 -4.41 1.73
C VAL A 118 16.40 -4.89 0.28
N GLU A 119 17.39 -5.68 -0.15
CA GLU A 119 17.50 -6.24 -1.49
C GLU A 119 16.34 -7.18 -1.80
N GLU A 120 15.95 -8.05 -0.86
CA GLU A 120 14.81 -8.96 -1.03
C GLU A 120 13.48 -8.22 -1.09
N GLY A 121 13.29 -7.22 -0.23
CA GLY A 121 12.04 -6.45 -0.22
C GLY A 121 11.89 -5.51 -1.43
N ALA A 122 12.99 -5.13 -2.08
CA ALA A 122 12.97 -4.32 -3.31
C ALA A 122 12.49 -5.09 -4.55
N ARG A 123 12.52 -6.43 -4.54
CA ARG A 123 12.26 -7.25 -5.74
C ARG A 123 10.83 -7.09 -6.28
N ILE A 124 9.82 -7.13 -5.40
CA ILE A 124 8.41 -6.97 -5.81
C ILE A 124 8.15 -5.58 -6.40
N PRO A 125 8.56 -4.46 -5.76
CA PRO A 125 8.44 -3.13 -6.34
C PRO A 125 9.13 -3.00 -7.70
N VAL A 126 10.35 -3.54 -7.86
CA VAL A 126 11.11 -3.47 -9.11
C VAL A 126 10.40 -4.22 -10.23
N ARG A 127 9.86 -5.42 -9.96
CA ARG A 127 9.06 -6.18 -10.93
C ARG A 127 7.87 -5.40 -11.46
N PHE A 128 7.10 -4.80 -10.56
CA PHE A 128 5.98 -3.95 -10.97
C PHE A 128 6.45 -2.75 -11.78
N ALA A 129 7.61 -2.17 -11.45
CA ALA A 129 8.15 -1.02 -12.16
C ALA A 129 8.62 -1.36 -13.58
N VAL A 130 9.08 -2.60 -13.83
CA VAL A 130 9.47 -3.08 -15.16
C VAL A 130 8.35 -3.80 -15.92
N GLY A 131 7.15 -3.87 -15.33
CA GLY A 131 5.97 -4.50 -15.95
C GLY A 131 5.96 -6.03 -15.92
N ASP A 132 6.81 -6.66 -15.12
CA ASP A 132 6.74 -8.09 -14.84
C ASP A 132 5.65 -8.36 -13.79
N LEU A 133 4.46 -8.68 -14.28
CA LEU A 133 3.28 -9.00 -13.45
C LEU A 133 3.11 -10.51 -13.24
N SER A 134 4.12 -11.32 -13.58
CA SER A 134 4.04 -12.77 -13.41
C SER A 134 3.97 -13.14 -11.92
N ALA A 135 3.18 -14.17 -11.59
CA ALA A 135 2.99 -14.67 -10.23
C ALA A 135 4.21 -15.46 -9.68
N GLY A 136 5.42 -15.17 -10.15
CA GLY A 136 6.64 -15.86 -9.73
C GLY A 136 7.08 -15.43 -8.32
N ASN A 137 7.72 -16.33 -7.58
CA ASN A 137 8.36 -16.09 -6.27
C ASN A 137 9.31 -14.89 -6.29
N ASP A 138 9.79 -14.42 -5.14
CA ASP A 138 10.74 -13.30 -4.90
C ASP A 138 12.07 -13.34 -5.70
N GLU A 139 12.16 -13.95 -6.88
CA GLU A 139 13.30 -13.82 -7.79
C GLU A 139 13.38 -12.37 -8.31
N ASP A 140 14.54 -11.91 -8.73
CA ASP A 140 14.80 -10.50 -9.04
C ASP A 140 13.96 -9.88 -10.18
N GLY A 141 13.10 -10.62 -10.89
CA GLY A 141 12.35 -10.10 -12.05
C GLY A 141 13.19 -10.04 -13.32
N GLY A 142 14.26 -10.83 -13.39
CA GLY A 142 15.11 -10.93 -14.58
C GLY A 142 16.11 -9.78 -14.74
N VAL A 143 16.19 -8.84 -13.80
CA VAL A 143 17.21 -7.76 -13.80
C VAL A 143 18.62 -8.27 -13.48
N GLY A 144 18.78 -9.53 -13.06
CA GLY A 144 20.07 -10.20 -12.84
C GLY A 144 20.53 -11.14 -13.97
N ARG A 145 19.85 -11.21 -15.13
CA ARG A 145 20.36 -11.98 -16.27
C ARG A 145 21.46 -11.19 -17.00
N GLU A 146 22.71 -11.44 -16.62
CA GLU A 146 23.81 -11.40 -17.60
C GLU A 146 23.54 -12.46 -18.68
N GLY A 147 23.88 -12.15 -19.92
CA GLY A 147 23.31 -12.78 -21.11
C GLY A 147 23.58 -14.27 -21.36
N GLU A 148 22.79 -14.77 -22.32
CA GLU A 148 22.95 -15.95 -23.17
C GLU A 148 22.87 -17.37 -22.56
N GLY A 149 21.98 -18.18 -23.17
CA GLY A 149 21.79 -19.62 -22.93
C GLY A 149 20.42 -20.08 -23.38
#